data_AF-A0A968JPM7-F1
#
_entry.id   AF-A0A968JPM7-F1
#
_cell.length_a   1.000
_cell.length_b   1.000
_cell.length_c   1.000
_cell.angle_alpha   90.00
_cell.angle_beta   90.00
_cell.angle_gamma   90.00
#
_symmetry.space_group_name_H-M   'P 1'
#
loop_
_entity.id
_entity.type
_entity.pdbx_description
1 polymer ?
#
loop_
_entity_poly.entity_id
_entity_poly.type
_entity_poly.pdbx_seq_one_letter_code
_entity_poly.pdbx_strand_id
1 'polypeptide(L)'
;MVIQQSEIFDVHRIREDFPILQEKVYNKPFVYFDNGATTQKPRQVIDCINEYHSRYYSSIHRGVHFLSDKSTEEYELARKKSRIT
;
A
#
# COMPACT_ATOMS: atom_id res chain seq x y z
N MET A 1 -19.19 -25.48 -2.91
CA MET A 1 -18.79 -25.07 -1.55
C MET A 1 -18.90 -23.56 -1.50
N VAL A 2 -19.95 -23.02 -0.87
CA VAL A 2 -20.23 -21.58 -0.82
C VAL A 2 -19.62 -21.05 0.47
N ILE A 3 -18.68 -20.12 0.36
CA ILE A 3 -18.06 -19.46 1.51
C ILE A 3 -19.09 -18.45 2.03
N GLN A 4 -19.57 -18.63 3.26
CA GLN A 4 -20.44 -17.63 3.91
C GLN A 4 -19.66 -16.32 4.07
N GLN A 5 -20.12 -15.24 3.43
CA GLN A 5 -19.66 -13.89 3.74
C GLN A 5 -20.17 -13.51 5.13
N SER A 6 -19.28 -13.14 6.05
CA SER A 6 -19.66 -12.35 7.22
C SER A 6 -20.00 -10.94 6.75
N GLU A 7 -21.11 -10.35 7.19
CA GLU A 7 -21.51 -8.97 6.83
C GLU A 7 -20.43 -7.89 7.09
N ILE A 8 -19.39 -8.23 7.88
CA ILE A 8 -18.25 -7.37 8.24
C ILE A 8 -17.16 -7.32 7.16
N PHE A 9 -17.09 -8.28 6.23
CA PHE A 9 -15.98 -8.42 5.26
C PHE A 9 -16.47 -8.51 3.82
N ASP A 10 -16.56 -7.35 3.15
CA ASP A 10 -16.91 -7.24 1.73
C ASP A 10 -15.68 -7.37 0.84
N VAL A 11 -15.49 -8.57 0.28
CA VAL A 11 -14.39 -8.86 -0.64
C VAL A 11 -14.48 -8.09 -1.96
N HIS A 12 -15.68 -7.74 -2.44
CA HIS A 12 -15.82 -7.02 -3.70
C HIS A 12 -15.30 -5.59 -3.55
N ARG A 13 -15.71 -4.92 -2.47
CA ARG A 13 -15.20 -3.60 -2.10
C ARG A 13 -13.68 -3.59 -1.92
N ILE A 14 -13.13 -4.59 -1.23
CA ILE A 14 -11.66 -4.67 -1.02
C ILE A 14 -10.92 -4.85 -2.35
N ARG A 15 -11.45 -5.63 -3.30
CA ARG A 15 -10.81 -5.83 -4.61
C ARG A 15 -10.73 -4.55 -5.44
N GLU A 16 -11.64 -3.60 -5.24
CA GLU A 16 -11.60 -2.29 -5.91
C GLU A 16 -10.38 -1.46 -5.51
N ASP A 17 -9.85 -1.68 -4.30
CA ASP A 17 -8.63 -1.01 -3.85
C ASP A 17 -7.37 -1.49 -4.59
N PHE A 18 -7.39 -2.63 -5.30
CA PHE A 18 -6.24 -3.19 -6.01
C PHE A 18 -6.39 -3.01 -7.53
N PRO A 19 -5.79 -1.95 -8.13
CA PRO A 19 -6.06 -1.59 -9.53
C PRO A 19 -5.73 -2.71 -10.53
N ILE A 20 -4.65 -3.46 -10.28
CA ILE A 20 -4.21 -4.55 -11.15
C ILE A 20 -5.25 -5.67 -11.28
N LEU A 21 -6.16 -5.84 -10.32
CA LEU A 21 -7.20 -6.87 -10.39
C LEU A 21 -8.31 -6.55 -11.41
N GLN A 22 -8.35 -5.32 -11.93
CA GLN A 22 -9.26 -4.91 -13.00
C GLN A 22 -8.66 -5.14 -14.40
N GLU A 23 -7.36 -5.46 -14.48
CA GLU A 23 -6.65 -5.63 -15.74
C GLU A 23 -6.97 -6.96 -16.44
N LYS A 24 -6.68 -6.99 -17.74
CA LYS A 24 -6.72 -8.21 -18.54
C LYS A 24 -5.32 -8.61 -18.98
N VAL A 25 -5.00 -9.88 -18.82
CA VAL A 25 -3.73 -10.47 -19.28
C VAL A 25 -4.06 -11.54 -20.31
N TYR A 26 -3.46 -11.44 -21.50
CA TYR A 26 -3.80 -12.28 -22.66
C TYR A 26 -5.32 -12.30 -22.96
N ASN A 27 -5.97 -11.13 -22.89
CA ASN A 27 -7.40 -10.93 -23.07
C ASN A 27 -8.31 -11.68 -22.07
N LYS A 28 -7.77 -12.18 -20.96
CA LYS A 28 -8.53 -12.84 -19.90
C LYS A 28 -8.46 -12.03 -18.60
N PRO A 29 -9.48 -12.12 -17.71
CA PRO A 29 -9.43 -11.48 -16.41
C PRO A 29 -8.17 -11.88 -15.65
N PHE A 30 -7.47 -10.89 -15.08
CA PHE A 30 -6.28 -11.16 -14.30
C PHE A 30 -6.63 -11.90 -13.00
N VAL A 31 -5.97 -13.04 -12.77
CA VAL A 31 -6.11 -13.83 -11.54
C VAL A 31 -4.70 -14.11 -11.01
N TYR A 32 -4.42 -13.60 -9.82
CA TYR A 32 -3.10 -13.69 -9.19
C TYR A 32 -3.13 -14.64 -8.00
N PHE A 33 -2.54 -15.83 -8.14
CA PHE A 33 -2.45 -16.84 -7.09
C PHE A 33 -1.05 -17.02 -6.50
N ASP A 34 -0.10 -16.17 -6.87
CA ASP A 34 1.29 -16.22 -6.40
C ASP A 34 1.54 -15.27 -5.19
N ASN A 35 0.53 -15.12 -4.32
CA ASN A 35 0.61 -14.22 -3.16
C ASN A 35 1.66 -14.64 -2.13
N GLY A 36 2.09 -15.92 -2.15
CA GLY A 36 3.14 -16.43 -1.28
C GLY A 36 4.53 -15.89 -1.63
N ALA A 37 4.77 -15.52 -2.89
CA ALA A 37 6.02 -14.92 -3.32
C ALA A 37 6.01 -13.40 -3.10
N THR A 38 4.94 -12.72 -3.51
CA THR A 38 4.73 -11.29 -3.27
C THR A 38 3.26 -10.93 -3.39
N THR A 39 2.83 -9.81 -2.81
CA THR A 39 1.44 -9.39 -2.84
C THR A 39 1.26 -8.13 -3.68
N GLN A 40 0.11 -8.04 -4.35
CA GLN A 40 -0.31 -6.80 -5.00
C GLN A 40 -0.50 -5.68 -3.97
N LYS A 41 -0.37 -4.43 -4.42
CA LYS A 41 -0.47 -3.26 -3.54
C LYS A 41 -1.82 -2.56 -3.74
N PRO A 42 -2.53 -2.22 -2.65
CA PRO A 42 -3.73 -1.41 -2.76
C PRO A 42 -3.37 0.04 -3.10
N ARG A 43 -4.31 0.77 -3.67
CA ARG A 43 -4.14 2.15 -4.16
C ARG A 43 -3.63 3.08 -3.05
N GLN A 44 -4.13 2.93 -1.84
CA GLN A 44 -3.72 3.71 -0.66
C GLN A 44 -2.21 3.61 -0.38
N VAL A 45 -1.61 2.43 -0.59
CA VAL A 45 -0.17 2.23 -0.42
C VAL A 45 0.61 2.89 -1.56
N ILE A 46 0.13 2.73 -2.79
CA ILE A 46 0.73 3.34 -3.99
C ILE A 46 0.72 4.87 -3.86
N ASP A 47 -0.43 5.43 -3.50
CA ASP A 47 -0.64 6.88 -3.38
C ASP A 47 0.22 7.46 -2.25
N CYS A 48 0.33 6.79 -1.10
CA CYS A 48 1.20 7.22 -0.01
C CYS A 48 2.68 7.27 -0.43
N ILE A 49 3.17 6.25 -1.14
CA ILE A 49 4.55 6.22 -1.66
C ILE A 49 4.75 7.33 -2.69
N ASN A 50 3.81 7.51 -3.61
CA ASN A 50 3.85 8.56 -4.61
C ASN A 50 3.84 9.95 -3.96
N GLU A 51 3.03 10.17 -2.93
CA GLU A 51 2.97 11.42 -2.20
C GLU A 51 4.30 11.73 -1.51
N TYR A 52 4.86 10.75 -0.79
CA TYR A 52 6.18 10.86 -0.16
C TYR A 52 7.24 11.29 -1.18
N HIS A 53 7.33 10.57 -2.30
CA HIS A 53 8.33 10.85 -3.34
C HIS A 53 8.12 12.18 -4.06
N SER A 54 6.87 12.59 -4.27
CA SER A 54 6.56 13.80 -5.04
C SER A 54 6.56 15.09 -4.22
N ARG A 55 6.32 15.03 -2.91
CA ARG A 55 6.10 16.23 -2.09
C ARG A 55 7.18 16.53 -1.08
N TYR A 56 7.78 15.51 -0.46
CA TYR A 56 8.66 15.74 0.69
C TYR A 56 9.84 14.77 0.83
N TYR A 57 10.21 14.08 -0.24
CA TYR A 57 11.38 13.21 -0.28
C TYR A 57 12.68 13.93 0.07
N SER A 58 13.33 13.50 1.14
CA SER A 58 14.67 13.94 1.51
C SER A 58 15.40 12.86 2.30
N SER A 59 16.71 13.04 2.49
CA SER A 59 17.49 12.23 3.40
C SER A 59 16.99 12.43 4.84
N ILE A 60 16.72 11.34 5.56
CA ILE A 60 16.31 11.33 6.98
C ILE A 60 17.49 11.56 7.95
N HIS A 61 18.70 11.80 7.44
CA HIS A 61 19.89 12.02 8.25
C HIS A 61 20.02 13.48 8.66
N ARG A 62 19.44 13.84 9.83
CA ARG A 62 19.66 15.11 10.57
C ARG A 62 19.88 16.34 9.66
N GLY A 63 19.08 16.47 8.60
CA GLY A 63 19.16 17.63 7.73
C GLY A 63 18.49 18.80 8.40
N VAL A 64 19.16 19.95 8.46
CA VAL A 64 18.65 21.17 9.13
C VAL A 64 17.59 21.91 8.31
N HIS A 65 16.88 21.23 7.42
CA HIS A 65 15.96 21.83 6.46
C HIS A 65 14.61 21.09 6.43
N PHE A 66 13.56 21.84 6.14
CA PHE A 66 12.15 21.44 6.27
C PHE A 66 11.82 20.04 5.70
N LEU A 67 12.30 19.71 4.50
CA LEU A 67 12.00 18.41 3.87
C LEU A 67 12.67 17.23 4.60
N SER A 68 13.84 17.44 5.19
CA SER A 68 14.54 16.41 5.97
C SER A 68 13.83 16.15 7.30
N ASP A 69 13.38 17.21 7.98
CA ASP A 69 12.59 17.07 9.20
C ASP A 69 11.27 16.32 8.91
N LYS A 70 10.56 16.72 7.86
CA LYS A 70 9.29 16.08 7.47
C LYS A 70 9.47 14.62 7.06
N SER A 71 10.50 14.30 6.26
CA SER A 71 10.81 12.91 5.92
C SER A 71 11.13 12.07 7.17
N THR A 72 11.87 12.64 8.12
CA THR A 72 12.21 11.97 9.38
C THR A 72 10.97 11.67 10.22
N GLU A 73 10.06 12.63 10.33
CA GLU A 73 8.82 12.49 11.09
C GLU A 73 7.95 11.33 10.54
N GLU A 74 7.67 11.33 9.24
CA GLU A 74 6.85 10.29 8.59
C GLU A 74 7.50 8.90 8.70
N TYR A 75 8.83 8.83 8.61
CA TYR A 75 9.58 7.60 8.83
C TYR A 75 9.41 7.05 10.26
N GLU A 76 9.58 7.91 11.27
CA GLU A 76 9.41 7.50 12.68
C GLU A 76 7.95 7.15 13.02
N LEU A 77 6.97 7.82 12.41
CA LEU A 77 5.56 7.44 12.51
C LEU A 77 5.32 6.03 11.97
N ALA A 78 5.84 5.72 10.78
CA ALA A 78 5.76 4.38 10.20
C ALA A 78 6.44 3.33 11.08
N ARG A 79 7.63 3.64 11.61
CA ARG A 79 8.38 2.77 12.54
C ARG A 79 7.61 2.52 13.84
N LYS A 80 6.97 3.55 14.40
CA LYS A 80 6.13 3.41 15.60
C LYS A 80 4.92 2.51 15.33
N LYS A 81 4.32 2.61 14.14
CA LYS A 81 3.15 1.80 13.76
C LYS A 81 3.50 0.32 13.50
N SER A 82 4.67 0.03 12.95
CA SER A 82 5.13 -1.35 12.71
C SER A 82 5.66 -2.04 13.96
N ARG A 83 5.96 -1.28 15.01
CA ARG A 83 6.46 -1.79 16.28
C ARG A 83 5.36 -2.60 16.98
N ILE A 84 5.58 -3.90 17.08
CA ILE A 84 4.77 -4.81 17.89
C ILE A 84 5.31 -4.71 19.32
N THR A 85 4.59 -4.02 20.19
CA THR A 85 4.82 -3.98 21.65
C THR A 85 3.45 -3.96 22.30
#